data_AF-A0A091PYP7-F1
#
_entry.id   AF-A0A091PYP7-F1
#
_cell.length_a   1.000
_cell.length_b   1.000
_cell.length_c   1.000
_cell.angle_alpha   90.00
_cell.angle_beta   90.00
_cell.angle_gamma   90.00
#
_symmetry.space_group_name_H-M   'P 1'
#
loop_
_entity.id
_entity.type
_entity.pdbx_description
1 polymer ?
#
loop_
_entity_poly.entity_id
_entity_poly.type
_entity_poly.pdbx_seq_one_letter_code
_entity_poly.pdbx_strand_id
1 'polypeptide(L)'
;MPEGLPESFELCAEMFNKRLLSYQSQTDDYYNASLTEFHDQLKLFEKELPHVSRLAVDSLFKEHEQKLSYSTDQIRHHFNKQLEDWESMKAVHRNRLHPSLGHPDNLLQLDALCQEEIKRQKDHADGVHLNTQMLQDCAAECAQNFVSALAAFTEKLLLELDETITIDDVEVASK
;
A
#
# COMPACT_ATOMS: atom_id res chain seq x y z
N MET A 1 0.17 78.48 -1.99
CA MET A 1 0.48 77.44 -3.00
C MET A 1 0.78 76.16 -2.24
N PRO A 2 0.23 75.00 -2.61
CA PRO A 2 0.55 73.76 -1.91
C PRO A 2 2.05 73.47 -2.13
N GLU A 3 2.82 73.47 -1.05
CA GLU A 3 4.26 73.21 -1.07
C GLU A 3 4.50 71.78 -1.56
N GLY A 4 5.14 71.65 -2.73
CA GLY A 4 5.47 70.35 -3.34
C GLY A 4 4.84 70.09 -4.71
N LEU A 5 3.98 70.97 -5.23
CA LEU A 5 3.54 70.91 -6.62
C LEU A 5 4.53 71.62 -7.54
N PRO A 6 5.04 70.95 -8.60
CA PRO A 6 5.94 71.56 -9.57
C PRO A 6 5.38 72.83 -10.22
N GLU A 7 6.26 73.81 -10.45
CA GLU A 7 5.90 75.15 -10.93
C GLU A 7 5.38 75.20 -12.37
N SER A 8 5.60 74.14 -13.16
CA SER A 8 5.10 74.01 -14.53
C SER A 8 4.47 72.63 -14.79
N PHE A 9 3.63 72.57 -15.82
CA PHE A 9 3.03 71.32 -16.28
C PHE A 9 4.10 70.29 -16.67
N GLU A 10 5.15 70.70 -17.39
CA GLU A 10 6.29 69.85 -17.76
C GLU A 10 6.95 69.20 -16.53
N LEU A 11 7.23 69.97 -15.48
CA LEU A 11 7.86 69.43 -14.27
C LEU A 11 6.93 68.47 -13.51
N CYS A 12 5.62 68.71 -13.55
CA CYS A 12 4.59 67.79 -13.06
C CYS A 12 4.58 66.46 -13.84
N ALA A 13 4.60 66.54 -15.17
CA ALA A 13 4.63 65.38 -16.06
C ALA A 13 5.92 64.56 -15.86
N GLU A 14 7.08 65.22 -15.71
CA GLU A 14 8.36 64.56 -15.41
C GLU A 14 8.36 63.84 -14.07
N MET A 15 7.85 64.49 -13.01
CA MET A 15 7.74 63.87 -11.68
C MET A 15 6.83 62.64 -11.71
N PHE A 16 5.71 62.73 -12.42
CA PHE A 16 4.77 61.62 -12.57
C PHE A 16 5.39 60.45 -13.35
N ASN A 17 6.07 60.74 -14.46
CA ASN A 17 6.81 59.74 -15.23
C ASN A 17 7.89 59.06 -14.40
N LYS A 18 8.66 59.81 -13.60
CA LYS A 18 9.68 59.22 -12.69
C LYS A 18 9.06 58.27 -11.68
N ARG A 19 7.90 58.62 -11.10
CA ARG A 19 7.19 57.74 -10.16
C ARG A 19 6.66 56.49 -10.84
N LEU A 20 6.07 56.63 -12.03
CA LEU A 20 5.60 55.47 -12.81
C LEU A 20 6.75 54.50 -13.14
N LEU A 21 7.88 55.02 -13.61
CA LEU A 21 9.08 54.19 -13.88
C LEU A 21 9.61 53.51 -12.62
N SER A 22 9.61 54.22 -11.48
CA SER A 22 9.99 53.63 -10.19
C SER A 22 9.05 52.51 -9.76
N TYR A 23 7.73 52.68 -9.93
CA TYR A 23 6.76 51.64 -9.61
C TYR A 23 6.89 50.43 -10.54
N GLN A 24 7.15 50.68 -11.83
CA GLN A 24 7.42 49.62 -12.79
C GLN A 24 8.65 48.81 -12.36
N SER A 25 9.78 49.48 -12.09
CA SER A 25 11.00 48.80 -11.62
C SER A 25 10.77 47.97 -10.36
N GLN A 26 10.06 48.52 -9.37
CA GLN A 26 9.76 47.77 -8.13
C GLN A 26 8.84 46.57 -8.38
N THR A 27 7.90 46.70 -9.31
CA THR A 27 6.99 45.61 -9.69
C THR A 27 7.76 44.49 -10.39
N ASP A 28 8.68 44.85 -11.29
CA ASP A 28 9.53 43.90 -12.01
C ASP A 28 10.49 43.18 -11.03
N ASP A 29 11.12 43.92 -10.11
CA ASP A 29 11.99 43.36 -9.07
C ASP A 29 11.24 42.36 -8.18
N TYR A 30 10.03 42.73 -7.73
CA TYR A 30 9.20 41.87 -6.90
C TYR A 30 8.71 40.62 -7.65
N TYR A 31 8.33 40.79 -8.92
CA TYR A 31 7.92 39.69 -9.79
C TYR A 31 9.07 38.69 -9.98
N ASN A 32 10.26 39.17 -10.34
CA ASN A 32 11.45 38.33 -10.52
C ASN A 32 11.87 37.60 -9.22
N ALA A 33 11.77 38.28 -8.07
CA ALA A 33 12.05 37.66 -6.78
C ALA A 33 11.04 36.53 -6.47
N SER A 34 9.75 36.80 -6.66
CA SER A 34 8.67 35.81 -6.48
C SER A 34 8.84 34.60 -7.39
N LEU A 35 9.20 34.84 -8.66
CA LEU A 35 9.43 33.80 -9.66
C LEU A 35 10.64 32.92 -9.29
N THR A 36 11.72 33.53 -8.81
CA THR A 36 12.91 32.82 -8.31
C THR A 36 12.56 31.94 -7.10
N GLU A 37 11.83 32.50 -6.13
CA GLU A 37 11.40 31.74 -4.94
C GLU A 37 10.50 30.55 -5.33
N PHE A 38 9.55 30.77 -6.23
CA PHE A 38 8.68 29.70 -6.72
C PHE A 38 9.47 28.59 -7.43
N HIS A 39 10.43 28.96 -8.27
CA HIS A 39 11.30 28.01 -8.95
C HIS A 39 12.14 27.20 -7.96
N ASP A 40 12.67 27.82 -6.90
CA ASP A 40 13.41 27.13 -5.85
C ASP A 40 12.52 26.14 -5.07
N GLN A 41 11.28 26.51 -4.77
CA GLN A 41 10.30 25.62 -4.15
C GLN A 41 9.94 24.44 -5.06
N LEU A 42 9.73 24.70 -6.36
CA LEU A 42 9.39 23.67 -7.32
C LEU A 42 10.53 22.65 -7.49
N LYS A 43 11.77 23.12 -7.50
CA LYS A 43 12.96 22.27 -7.52
C LYS A 43 13.07 21.37 -6.29
N LEU A 44 12.70 21.89 -5.11
CA LEU A 44 12.64 21.08 -3.89
C LEU A 44 11.54 20.04 -3.98
N PHE A 45 10.36 20.44 -4.46
CA PHE A 45 9.23 19.54 -4.66
C PHE A 45 9.58 18.38 -5.61
N GLU A 46 10.14 18.66 -6.79
CA GLU A 46 10.58 17.63 -7.76
C GLU A 46 11.57 16.64 -7.16
N LYS A 47 12.48 17.12 -6.30
CA LYS A 47 13.47 16.27 -5.63
C LYS A 47 12.82 15.31 -4.61
N GLU A 48 11.76 15.75 -3.94
CA GLU A 48 11.03 14.95 -2.97
C GLU A 48 9.99 14.02 -3.62
N LEU A 49 9.52 14.34 -4.82
CA LEU A 49 8.47 13.61 -5.53
C LEU A 49 8.72 12.09 -5.63
N PRO A 50 9.93 11.59 -5.99
CA PRO A 50 10.22 10.15 -6.01
C PRO A 50 10.08 9.48 -4.64
N HIS A 51 10.37 10.21 -3.55
CA HIS A 51 10.22 9.69 -2.19
C HIS A 51 8.74 9.53 -1.83
N VAL A 52 7.91 10.50 -2.23
CA VAL A 52 6.45 10.43 -2.05
C VAL A 52 5.86 9.26 -2.83
N SER A 53 6.22 9.11 -4.10
CA SER A 53 5.79 7.98 -4.94
C SER A 53 6.16 6.64 -4.30
N ARG A 54 7.41 6.50 -3.82
CA ARG A 54 7.87 5.29 -3.14
C ARG A 54 7.07 5.02 -1.86
N LEU A 55 6.85 6.03 -1.02
CA LEU A 55 6.08 5.88 0.22
C LEU A 55 4.65 5.40 -0.05
N ALA A 56 4.03 5.89 -1.12
CA ALA A 56 2.68 5.48 -1.50
C ALA A 56 2.64 4.02 -1.98
N VAL A 57 3.62 3.58 -2.78
CA VAL A 57 3.76 2.16 -3.17
C VAL A 57 4.06 1.27 -1.96
N ASP A 58 4.97 1.68 -1.08
CA ASP A 58 5.31 0.95 0.14
C ASP A 58 4.10 0.81 1.08
N SER A 59 3.25 1.84 1.14
CA SER A 59 1.98 1.80 1.89
C SER A 59 1.01 0.77 1.30
N LEU A 60 0.83 0.77 -0.01
CA LEU A 60 -0.02 -0.20 -0.71
C LEU A 60 0.48 -1.63 -0.48
N PHE A 61 1.80 -1.84 -0.60
CA PHE A 61 2.42 -3.13 -0.34
C PHE A 61 2.13 -3.63 1.07
N LYS A 62 2.38 -2.79 2.09
CA LYS A 62 2.14 -3.15 3.50
C LYS A 62 0.68 -3.51 3.77
N GLU A 63 -0.27 -2.78 3.18
CA GLU A 63 -1.69 -3.08 3.33
C GLU A 63 -2.03 -4.48 2.81
N HIS A 64 -1.54 -4.83 1.61
CA HIS A 64 -1.79 -6.14 1.02
C HIS A 64 -1.04 -7.27 1.72
N GLU A 65 0.19 -7.02 2.19
CA GLU A 65 0.95 -7.95 3.03
C GLU A 65 0.22 -8.29 4.32
N GLN A 66 -0.34 -7.28 5.00
CA GLN A 66 -1.14 -7.48 6.22
C GLN A 66 -2.39 -8.30 5.96
N LYS A 67 -3.11 -8.04 4.85
CA LYS A 67 -4.28 -8.83 4.45
C LYS A 67 -3.91 -10.30 4.20
N LEU A 68 -2.82 -10.56 3.48
CA LEU A 68 -2.34 -11.92 3.23
C LEU A 68 -1.96 -12.62 4.53
N SER A 69 -1.22 -11.95 5.42
CA SER A 69 -0.84 -12.50 6.72
C SER A 69 -2.09 -12.88 7.52
N TYR A 70 -3.04 -11.97 7.65
CA TYR A 70 -4.27 -12.18 8.39
C TYR A 70 -5.06 -13.40 7.87
N SER A 71 -5.31 -13.46 6.57
CA SER A 71 -6.05 -14.58 5.97
C SER A 71 -5.31 -15.92 6.11
N THR A 72 -3.99 -15.91 5.90
CA THR A 72 -3.15 -17.10 6.07
C THR A 72 -3.17 -17.60 7.51
N ASP A 73 -3.09 -16.70 8.47
CA ASP A 73 -3.09 -17.03 9.89
C ASP A 73 -4.44 -17.59 10.35
N GLN A 74 -5.56 -17.10 9.80
CA GLN A 74 -6.87 -17.70 10.04
C GLN A 74 -6.96 -19.13 9.53
N ILE A 75 -6.48 -19.39 8.31
CA ILE A 75 -6.47 -20.75 7.71
C ILE A 75 -5.63 -21.68 8.58
N ARG A 76 -4.40 -21.25 8.94
CA ARG A 76 -3.50 -22.02 9.81
C ARG A 76 -4.11 -22.27 11.18
N HIS A 77 -4.76 -21.28 11.78
CA HIS A 77 -5.40 -21.44 13.09
C HIS A 77 -6.50 -22.50 13.05
N HIS A 78 -7.36 -22.48 12.03
CA HIS A 78 -8.40 -23.49 11.85
C HIS A 78 -7.81 -24.89 11.66
N PHE A 79 -6.80 -25.02 10.80
CA PHE A 79 -6.14 -26.29 10.53
C PHE A 79 -5.43 -26.85 11.76
N ASN A 80 -4.75 -26.02 12.55
CA ASN A 80 -4.08 -26.45 13.77
C ASN A 80 -5.07 -27.04 14.79
N LYS A 81 -6.27 -26.45 14.91
CA LYS A 81 -7.32 -27.00 15.76
C LYS A 81 -7.78 -28.38 15.28
N GLN A 82 -7.97 -28.56 13.98
CA GLN A 82 -8.32 -29.86 13.41
C GLN A 82 -7.21 -30.90 13.63
N LEU A 83 -5.95 -30.47 13.52
CA LEU A 83 -4.78 -31.32 13.76
C LEU A 83 -4.73 -31.83 15.21
N GLU A 84 -5.01 -30.94 16.18
CA GLU A 84 -5.12 -31.32 17.59
C GLU A 84 -6.25 -32.34 17.82
N ASP A 85 -7.41 -32.14 17.20
CA ASP A 85 -8.55 -33.07 17.29
C ASP A 85 -8.20 -34.45 16.73
N TRP A 86 -7.52 -34.51 15.58
CA TRP A 86 -7.10 -35.79 14.98
C TRP A 86 -6.02 -36.50 15.79
N GLU A 87 -5.05 -35.79 16.37
CA GLU A 87 -4.04 -36.40 17.24
C GLU A 87 -4.64 -36.88 18.57
N SER A 88 -5.60 -36.16 19.14
CA SER A 88 -6.38 -36.60 20.30
C SER A 88 -7.14 -37.90 19.99
N MET A 89 -7.84 -37.96 18.84
CA MET A 89 -8.59 -39.15 18.43
C MET A 89 -7.67 -40.35 18.16
N LYS A 90 -6.50 -40.12 17.54
CA LYS A 90 -5.48 -41.14 17.34
C LYS A 90 -4.94 -41.69 18.68
N ALA A 91 -4.77 -40.83 19.68
CA ALA A 91 -4.39 -41.27 21.03
C ALA A 91 -5.48 -42.15 21.67
N VAL A 92 -6.76 -41.80 21.49
CA VAL A 92 -7.89 -42.62 21.95
C VAL A 92 -7.89 -43.99 21.26
N HIS A 93 -7.72 -44.04 19.94
CA HIS A 93 -7.64 -45.31 19.19
C HIS A 93 -6.47 -46.17 19.67
N ARG A 94 -5.30 -45.54 19.88
CA ARG A 94 -4.12 -46.23 20.40
C ARG A 94 -4.35 -46.82 21.79
N ASN A 95 -5.03 -46.11 22.68
CA ASN A 95 -5.34 -46.59 24.03
C ASN A 95 -6.33 -47.76 24.05
N ARG A 96 -7.14 -47.92 22.98
CA ARG A 96 -8.04 -49.07 22.80
C ARG A 96 -7.31 -50.31 22.29
N LEU A 97 -6.07 -50.19 21.82
CA LEU A 97 -5.27 -51.35 21.43
C LEU A 97 -4.77 -52.10 22.67
N HIS A 98 -5.32 -53.27 22.94
CA HIS A 98 -4.90 -54.15 24.03
C HIS A 98 -4.85 -55.63 23.58
N PRO A 99 -4.05 -56.49 24.24
CA PRO A 99 -3.81 -57.87 23.80
C PRO A 99 -5.08 -58.72 23.62
N SER A 100 -6.13 -58.50 24.42
CA SER A 100 -7.37 -59.27 24.30
C SER A 100 -8.17 -58.99 23.02
N LEU A 101 -7.88 -57.92 22.26
CA LEU A 101 -8.46 -57.73 20.92
C LEU A 101 -8.05 -58.83 19.92
N GLY A 102 -6.97 -59.56 20.18
CA GLY A 102 -6.55 -60.70 19.36
C GLY A 102 -7.34 -61.99 19.62
N HIS A 103 -8.26 -62.00 20.60
CA HIS A 103 -9.09 -63.18 20.88
C HIS A 103 -10.22 -63.32 19.83
N PRO A 104 -10.55 -64.54 19.37
CA PRO A 104 -11.62 -64.76 18.38
C PRO A 104 -12.96 -64.10 18.72
N ASP A 105 -13.32 -64.05 20.00
CA ASP A 105 -14.57 -63.44 20.47
C ASP A 105 -14.61 -61.91 20.30
N ASN A 106 -13.45 -61.25 20.15
CA ASN A 106 -13.33 -59.80 20.05
C ASN A 106 -13.09 -59.30 18.61
N LEU A 107 -13.18 -60.18 17.61
CA LEU A 107 -12.92 -59.84 16.19
C LEU A 107 -13.78 -58.67 15.70
N LEU A 108 -15.06 -58.60 16.12
CA LEU A 108 -15.96 -57.49 15.76
C LEU A 108 -15.48 -56.14 16.36
N GLN A 109 -14.94 -56.16 17.58
CA GLN A 109 -14.41 -54.97 18.23
C GLN A 109 -13.12 -54.49 17.58
N LEU A 110 -12.26 -55.44 17.16
CA LEU A 110 -11.05 -55.14 16.42
C LEU A 110 -11.36 -54.53 15.04
N ASP A 111 -12.30 -55.12 14.29
CA ASP A 111 -12.71 -54.58 12.99
C ASP A 111 -13.30 -53.17 13.12
N ALA A 112 -14.18 -52.94 14.10
CA ALA A 112 -14.73 -51.61 14.36
C ALA A 112 -13.62 -50.57 14.63
N LEU A 113 -12.62 -50.90 15.44
CA LEU A 113 -11.48 -50.02 15.72
C LEU A 113 -10.62 -49.77 14.47
N CYS A 114 -10.43 -50.79 13.63
CA CYS A 114 -9.74 -50.63 12.34
C CYS A 114 -10.50 -49.69 11.40
N GLN A 115 -11.83 -49.82 11.28
CA GLN A 115 -12.64 -48.94 10.45
C GLN A 115 -12.61 -47.48 10.95
N GLU A 116 -12.69 -47.27 12.27
CA GLU A 116 -12.56 -45.95 12.88
C GLU A 116 -11.20 -45.30 12.58
N GLU A 117 -10.10 -46.05 12.66
CA GLU A 117 -8.77 -45.53 12.36
C GLU A 117 -8.56 -45.27 10.86
N ILE A 118 -9.07 -46.14 9.97
CA ILE A 118 -9.06 -45.91 8.52
C ILE A 118 -9.80 -44.61 8.19
N LYS A 119 -10.96 -44.39 8.81
CA LYS A 119 -11.73 -43.16 8.65
C LYS A 119 -10.93 -41.95 9.13
N ARG A 120 -10.38 -41.99 10.36
CA ARG A 120 -9.57 -40.88 10.91
C ARG A 120 -8.36 -40.55 10.02
N GLN A 121 -7.66 -41.56 9.49
CA GLN A 121 -6.54 -41.36 8.57
C GLN A 121 -6.97 -40.68 7.28
N LYS A 122 -8.11 -41.11 6.71
CA LYS A 122 -8.68 -40.49 5.52
C LYS A 122 -9.08 -39.04 5.79
N ASP A 123 -9.82 -38.78 6.86
CA ASP A 123 -10.26 -37.44 7.23
C ASP A 123 -9.06 -36.49 7.46
N HIS A 124 -8.00 -36.99 8.09
CA HIS A 124 -6.74 -36.25 8.25
C HIS A 124 -6.06 -35.95 6.90
N ALA A 125 -5.94 -36.94 6.01
CA ALA A 125 -5.33 -36.75 4.69
C ALA A 125 -6.12 -35.74 3.83
N ASP A 126 -7.45 -35.89 3.80
CA ASP A 126 -8.36 -34.99 3.10
C ASP A 126 -8.26 -33.56 3.67
N GLY A 127 -8.15 -33.43 5.00
CA GLY A 127 -7.95 -32.15 5.67
C GLY A 127 -6.61 -31.47 5.35
N VAL A 128 -5.51 -32.23 5.24
CA VAL A 128 -4.21 -31.70 4.77
C VAL A 128 -4.31 -31.18 3.34
N HIS A 129 -4.96 -31.94 2.45
CA HIS A 129 -5.18 -31.51 1.07
C HIS A 129 -6.04 -30.24 1.00
N LEU A 130 -7.14 -30.19 1.74
CA LEU A 130 -8.01 -29.02 1.81
C LEU A 130 -7.28 -27.78 2.32
N ASN A 131 -6.53 -27.89 3.43
CA ASN A 131 -5.74 -26.78 3.95
C ASN A 131 -4.70 -26.29 2.93
N THR A 132 -4.04 -27.20 2.23
CA THR A 132 -3.09 -26.85 1.16
C THR A 132 -3.77 -26.07 0.05
N GLN A 133 -4.95 -26.52 -0.39
CA GLN A 133 -5.75 -25.84 -1.40
C GLN A 133 -6.19 -24.45 -0.91
N MET A 134 -6.70 -24.33 0.32
CA MET A 134 -7.13 -23.05 0.89
C MET A 134 -5.98 -22.04 0.94
N LEU A 135 -4.76 -22.46 1.29
CA LEU A 135 -3.59 -21.60 1.28
C LEU A 135 -3.21 -21.16 -0.14
N GLN A 136 -3.29 -22.05 -1.12
CA GLN A 136 -3.03 -21.72 -2.53
C GLN A 136 -4.05 -20.74 -3.09
N ASP A 137 -5.34 -20.99 -2.83
CA ASP A 137 -6.44 -20.13 -3.28
C ASP A 137 -6.33 -18.73 -2.63
N CYS A 138 -6.04 -18.68 -1.33
CA CYS A 138 -5.79 -17.43 -0.62
C CYS A 138 -4.60 -16.66 -1.20
N ALA A 139 -3.47 -17.33 -1.46
CA ALA A 139 -2.30 -16.68 -2.06
C ALA A 139 -2.60 -16.16 -3.47
N ALA A 140 -3.32 -16.94 -4.29
CA ALA A 140 -3.70 -16.55 -5.64
C ALA A 140 -4.66 -15.35 -5.63
N GLU A 141 -5.67 -15.36 -4.77
CA GLU A 141 -6.61 -14.25 -4.61
C GLU A 141 -5.90 -12.97 -4.12
N CYS A 142 -5.07 -13.08 -3.07
CA CYS A 142 -4.32 -11.95 -2.56
C CYS A 142 -3.37 -11.37 -3.62
N ALA A 143 -2.68 -12.23 -4.39
CA ALA A 143 -1.79 -11.80 -5.46
C ALA A 143 -2.57 -11.09 -6.58
N GLN A 144 -3.71 -11.64 -7.01
CA GLN A 144 -4.54 -11.01 -8.03
C GLN A 144 -5.06 -9.64 -7.56
N ASN A 145 -5.53 -9.55 -6.32
CA ASN A 145 -6.00 -8.30 -5.73
C ASN A 145 -4.86 -7.26 -5.61
N PHE A 146 -3.67 -7.69 -5.21
CA PHE A 146 -2.50 -6.82 -5.13
C PHE A 146 -2.08 -6.29 -6.51
N VAL A 147 -1.99 -7.15 -7.52
CA VAL A 147 -1.60 -6.74 -8.87
C VAL A 147 -2.63 -5.78 -9.47
N SER A 148 -3.92 -6.06 -9.30
CA SER A 148 -4.99 -5.16 -9.76
C SER A 148 -4.93 -3.80 -9.06
N ALA A 149 -4.73 -3.78 -7.75
CA ALA A 149 -4.61 -2.54 -6.99
C ALA A 149 -3.35 -1.76 -7.35
N LEU A 150 -2.22 -2.45 -7.54
CA LEU A 150 -0.97 -1.84 -7.97
C LEU A 150 -1.09 -1.23 -9.36
N ALA A 151 -1.72 -1.93 -10.32
CA ALA A 151 -1.93 -1.40 -11.65
C ALA A 151 -2.77 -0.11 -11.64
N ALA A 152 -3.91 -0.12 -10.96
CA ALA A 152 -4.77 1.06 -10.83
C ALA A 152 -4.07 2.21 -10.08
N PHE A 153 -3.31 1.88 -9.04
CA PHE A 153 -2.54 2.85 -8.28
C PHE A 153 -1.43 3.48 -9.14
N THR A 154 -0.68 2.68 -9.89
CA THR A 154 0.38 3.18 -10.78
C THR A 154 -0.19 4.02 -11.91
N GLU A 155 -1.31 3.63 -12.51
CA GLU A 155 -2.01 4.46 -13.51
C GLU A 155 -2.37 5.82 -12.92
N LYS A 156 -3.00 5.84 -11.74
CA LYS A 156 -3.34 7.10 -11.08
C LYS A 156 -2.09 7.92 -10.76
N LEU A 157 -1.05 7.31 -10.22
CA LEU A 157 0.20 8.00 -9.89
C LEU A 157 0.81 8.66 -11.12
N LEU A 158 0.83 7.96 -12.27
CA LEU A 158 1.35 8.53 -13.52
C LEU A 158 0.53 9.73 -13.99
N LEU A 159 -0.81 9.64 -13.94
CA LEU A 159 -1.67 10.77 -14.30
C LEU A 159 -1.42 12.00 -13.42
N GLU A 160 -1.29 11.80 -12.10
CA GLU A 160 -1.01 12.90 -11.17
C GLU A 160 0.37 13.51 -11.43
N LEU A 161 1.37 12.68 -11.77
CA LEU A 161 2.70 13.16 -12.14
C LEU A 161 2.69 13.94 -13.47
N ASP A 162 1.95 13.48 -14.47
CA ASP A 162 1.80 14.16 -15.77
C ASP A 162 1.08 15.51 -15.64
N GLU A 163 0.18 15.66 -14.67
CA GLU A 163 -0.49 16.93 -14.36
C GLU A 163 0.38 17.90 -13.54
N THR A 164 1.54 17.45 -13.07
CA THR A 164 2.41 18.28 -12.22
C THR A 164 3.32 19.16 -13.06
N ILE A 165 3.39 20.45 -12.74
CA ILE A 165 4.33 21.38 -13.36
C ILE A 165 5.78 21.06 -12.95
N THR A 166 6.71 21.32 -13.86
CA THR A 166 8.14 21.20 -13.64
C THR A 166 8.84 22.55 -13.74
N ILE A 167 10.09 22.63 -13.30
CA ILE A 167 10.92 23.83 -13.43
C ILE A 167 11.05 24.28 -14.89
N ASP A 168 10.96 23.36 -15.83
CA ASP A 168 11.05 23.64 -17.27
C ASP A 168 9.76 24.29 -17.82
N ASP A 169 8.64 24.19 -17.09
CA ASP A 169 7.35 24.78 -17.47
C ASP A 169 7.19 26.24 -16.99
N VAL A 170 8.13 26.73 -16.17
CA VAL A 170 8.06 28.06 -15.54
C VAL A 170 9.07 29.01 -16.19
N GLU A 171 8.65 30.25 -16.44
CA GLU A 171 9.56 31.27 -16.96
C GLU A 171 10.74 31.51 -16.00
N VAL A 172 11.90 31.84 -16.56
CA VAL A 172 13.09 32.20 -15.78
C VAL A 172 13.10 33.71 -15.54
N ALA A 173 13.50 34.12 -14.34
CA ALA A 173 13.53 35.53 -13.97
C ALA A 173 14.42 36.31 -14.94
N SER A 174 13.92 37.46 -15.40
CA SER A 174 14.69 38.32 -16.31
C SER A 174 15.83 38.98 -15.53
N LYS A 175 17.03 39.01 -16.13
CA LYS A 175 18.21 39.68 -15.58
C LYS A 175 18.10 41.19 -15.62
#